data_AF-A0A960QC34-F1
#
_entry.id   AF-A0A960QC34-F1
#
_cell.length_a   1.000
_cell.length_b   1.000
_cell.length_c   1.000
_cell.angle_alpha   90.00
_cell.angle_beta   90.00
_cell.angle_gamma   90.00
#
_symmetry.space_group_name_H-M   'P 1'
#
loop_
_entity.id
_entity.type
_entity.pdbx_description
1 polymer ?
#
loop_
_entity_poly.entity_id
_entity_poly.type
_entity_poly.pdbx_seq_one_letter_code
_entity_poly.pdbx_strand_id
1 'polypeptide(L)'
;MDTPRSRQSIRVGDQLVVLPRGVSADRWALERVSWQNPRIRAYLQCIQLLGTVLESNYAILHCSPDRLDEIWSKVRRSADTFEHQLLPLLRVPSNIPSLDQARERALDGGEMLLATTVEKLRSFPDEVPPEGLLELRKTLCTAIGQMYGYFQDTFGDIMANDPRSRYDADYFLSRRFRQDIEDAEWLHRTVAALDAYLHTLEPVRQRHLAERSQLLRRDGVMPEADEWVGTAHFLDELLSVLTPKLKEVLALHGVRFQELEILDRYASDIPAYCQVLQATYETGRETLERLAGGSAATPVESRTTASSTCGEVFSRRLAHLADRLDQPLRDLFAFVPLWLAGIGNRRALLFRAHDEG
;
A
#
# COMPACT_ATOMS: atom_id res chain seq x y z
N MET A 1 -8.67 -11.71 -51.48
CA MET A 1 -9.67 -10.80 -50.90
C MET A 1 -10.34 -11.54 -49.75
N ASP A 2 -9.92 -11.29 -48.52
CA ASP A 2 -10.50 -11.93 -47.33
C ASP A 2 -11.91 -11.36 -47.10
N THR A 3 -12.93 -12.20 -47.27
CA THR A 3 -14.28 -11.93 -46.78
C THR A 3 -14.22 -11.62 -45.28
N PRO A 4 -14.81 -10.51 -44.80
CA PRO A 4 -14.82 -10.20 -43.38
C PRO A 4 -15.63 -11.28 -42.67
N ARG A 5 -14.96 -12.19 -41.94
CA ARG A 5 -15.62 -13.21 -41.11
C ARG A 5 -16.57 -12.48 -40.17
N SER A 6 -17.87 -12.77 -40.30
CA SER A 6 -18.90 -12.27 -39.40
C SER A 6 -18.48 -12.57 -37.96
N ARG A 7 -18.67 -11.59 -37.06
CA ARG A 7 -18.47 -11.82 -35.62
C ARG A 7 -19.43 -12.92 -35.19
N GLN A 8 -18.90 -14.10 -34.86
CA GLN A 8 -19.68 -15.20 -34.33
C GLN A 8 -20.16 -14.85 -32.92
N SER A 9 -21.36 -15.28 -32.56
CA SER A 9 -21.90 -15.12 -31.20
C SER A 9 -22.32 -16.48 -30.66
N ILE A 10 -22.11 -16.70 -29.37
CA ILE A 10 -22.54 -17.91 -28.65
C ILE A 10 -23.49 -17.54 -27.53
N ARG A 11 -24.39 -18.46 -27.17
CA ARG A 11 -25.26 -18.30 -26.00
C ARG A 11 -24.58 -18.90 -24.78
N VAL A 12 -24.43 -18.11 -23.71
CA VAL A 12 -23.88 -18.54 -22.42
C VAL A 12 -24.94 -18.21 -21.37
N GLY A 13 -25.66 -19.24 -20.89
CA GLY A 13 -26.87 -19.04 -20.10
C GLY A 13 -27.94 -18.30 -20.90
N ASP A 14 -28.41 -17.16 -20.38
CA ASP A 14 -29.40 -16.30 -21.06
C ASP A 14 -28.80 -15.13 -21.84
N GLN A 15 -27.46 -15.00 -21.85
CA GLN A 15 -26.79 -13.92 -22.56
C GLN A 15 -26.19 -14.36 -23.90
N LEU A 16 -26.13 -13.43 -24.86
CA LEU A 16 -25.52 -13.62 -26.17
C LEU A 16 -24.13 -12.96 -26.18
N VAL A 17 -23.08 -13.77 -26.21
CA VAL A 17 -21.68 -13.31 -26.15
C VAL A 17 -21.10 -13.23 -27.55
N VAL A 18 -20.58 -12.07 -27.93
CA VAL A 18 -19.89 -11.87 -29.20
C VAL A 18 -18.44 -12.35 -29.08
N LEU A 19 -18.04 -13.32 -29.89
CA LEU A 19 -16.70 -13.88 -29.87
C LEU A 19 -15.66 -12.91 -30.45
N PRO A 20 -14.43 -12.88 -29.89
CA PRO A 20 -13.30 -12.17 -30.47
C PRO A 20 -13.02 -12.63 -31.91
N ARG A 21 -12.50 -11.72 -32.75
CA ARG A 21 -12.17 -12.05 -34.15
C ARG A 21 -11.18 -13.22 -34.19
N GLY A 22 -11.52 -14.26 -34.95
CA GLY A 22 -10.67 -15.44 -35.13
C GLY A 22 -10.87 -16.56 -34.10
N VAL A 23 -11.71 -16.36 -33.09
CA VAL A 23 -12.05 -17.38 -32.09
C VAL A 23 -13.37 -18.05 -32.46
N SER A 24 -13.36 -19.38 -32.62
CA SER A 24 -14.58 -20.17 -32.84
C SER A 24 -15.23 -20.59 -31.52
N ALA A 25 -16.52 -20.96 -31.56
CA ALA A 25 -17.24 -21.46 -30.40
C ALA A 25 -16.57 -22.69 -29.75
N ASP A 26 -16.08 -23.64 -30.55
CA ASP A 26 -15.39 -24.83 -30.03
C ASP A 26 -14.07 -24.48 -29.35
N ARG A 27 -13.28 -23.56 -29.94
CA ARG A 27 -12.04 -23.08 -29.33
C ARG A 27 -12.32 -22.34 -28.02
N TRP A 28 -13.38 -21.54 -27.98
CA TRP A 28 -13.81 -20.86 -26.77
C TRP A 28 -14.17 -21.84 -25.64
N ALA A 29 -14.98 -22.86 -25.95
CA ALA A 29 -15.38 -23.88 -24.99
C ALA A 29 -14.20 -24.72 -24.49
N LEU A 30 -13.32 -25.14 -25.41
CA LEU A 30 -12.11 -25.89 -25.08
C LEU A 30 -11.17 -25.04 -24.21
N GLU A 31 -10.95 -23.78 -24.57
CA GLU A 31 -10.05 -22.90 -23.81
C GLU A 31 -10.56 -22.65 -22.39
N ARG A 32 -11.90 -22.56 -22.22
CA ARG A 32 -12.53 -22.46 -20.90
C ARG A 32 -12.24 -23.69 -20.03
N VAL A 33 -12.48 -24.89 -20.55
CA VAL A 33 -12.37 -26.14 -19.78
C VAL A 33 -10.91 -26.53 -19.54
N SER A 34 -10.06 -26.39 -20.55
CA SER A 34 -8.67 -26.85 -20.51
C SER A 34 -7.72 -25.87 -19.82
N TRP A 35 -8.02 -24.56 -19.83
CA TRP A 35 -7.08 -23.55 -19.37
C TRP A 35 -7.69 -22.58 -18.36
N GLN A 36 -8.83 -21.96 -18.67
CA GLN A 36 -9.43 -20.95 -17.79
C GLN A 36 -9.82 -21.53 -16.42
N ASN A 37 -10.69 -22.54 -16.38
CA ASN A 37 -11.18 -23.09 -15.12
C ASN A 37 -10.04 -23.67 -14.27
N PRO A 38 -9.07 -24.42 -14.83
CA PRO A 38 -7.88 -24.84 -14.09
C PRO A 38 -7.06 -23.67 -13.52
N ARG A 39 -6.84 -22.58 -14.29
CA ARG A 39 -6.12 -21.39 -13.81
C ARG A 39 -6.85 -20.76 -12.63
N ILE A 40 -8.17 -20.54 -12.78
CA ILE A 40 -9.00 -19.95 -11.73
C ILE A 40 -8.92 -20.79 -10.45
N ARG A 41 -9.10 -22.11 -10.56
CA ARG A 41 -9.01 -23.01 -9.40
C ARG A 41 -7.63 -22.95 -8.73
N ALA A 42 -6.55 -22.96 -9.51
CA ALA A 42 -5.19 -22.89 -8.97
C ALA A 42 -4.94 -21.56 -8.24
N TYR A 43 -5.35 -20.43 -8.82
CA TYR A 43 -5.29 -19.12 -8.16
C TYR A 43 -6.08 -19.10 -6.86
N LEU A 44 -7.35 -19.52 -6.90
CA LEU A 44 -8.21 -19.52 -5.73
C LEU A 44 -7.68 -20.43 -4.63
N GLN A 45 -7.12 -21.59 -4.99
CA GLN A 45 -6.50 -22.49 -4.03
C GLN A 45 -5.31 -21.82 -3.32
N CYS A 46 -4.41 -21.16 -4.06
CA CYS A 46 -3.29 -20.42 -3.48
C CYS A 46 -3.76 -19.28 -2.55
N ILE A 47 -4.71 -18.46 -3.02
CA ILE A 47 -5.30 -17.35 -2.24
C ILE A 47 -6.00 -17.88 -0.99
N GLN A 48 -6.69 -19.02 -1.09
CA GLN A 48 -7.38 -19.63 0.05
C GLN A 48 -6.39 -20.11 1.10
N LEU A 49 -5.37 -20.87 0.69
CA LEU A 49 -4.34 -21.39 1.59
C LEU A 49 -3.65 -20.24 2.34
N LEU A 50 -3.13 -19.26 1.61
CA LEU A 50 -2.41 -18.14 2.19
C LEU A 50 -3.31 -17.23 3.02
N GLY A 51 -4.55 -17.00 2.61
CA GLY A 51 -5.47 -16.15 3.38
C GLY A 51 -5.82 -16.69 4.77
N THR A 52 -5.68 -18.00 5.01
CA THR A 52 -5.87 -18.56 6.37
C THR A 52 -4.67 -18.36 7.32
N VAL A 53 -3.56 -17.85 6.78
CA VAL A 53 -2.30 -17.57 7.50
C VAL A 53 -1.78 -16.16 7.20
N LEU A 54 -2.63 -15.33 6.59
CA LEU A 54 -2.34 -13.93 6.35
C LEU A 54 -2.54 -13.19 7.66
N GLU A 55 -1.45 -13.04 8.39
CA GLU A 55 -1.39 -12.37 9.69
C GLU A 55 -0.40 -11.21 9.66
N SER A 56 -0.42 -10.37 10.68
CA SER A 56 0.63 -9.35 10.86
C SER A 56 2.01 -10.00 10.99
N ASN A 57 3.05 -9.33 10.48
CA ASN A 57 4.43 -9.80 10.66
C ASN A 57 4.78 -10.01 12.13
N TYR A 58 4.26 -9.16 13.02
CA TYR A 58 4.44 -9.31 14.46
C TYR A 58 3.88 -10.65 14.96
N ALA A 59 2.67 -11.03 14.53
CA ALA A 59 2.06 -12.30 14.89
C ALA A 59 2.91 -13.48 14.40
N ILE A 60 3.41 -13.45 13.16
CA ILE A 60 4.25 -14.51 12.59
C ILE A 60 5.60 -14.62 13.31
N LEU A 61 6.22 -13.48 13.66
CA LEU A 61 7.51 -13.45 14.36
C LEU A 61 7.41 -13.99 15.79
N HIS A 62 6.24 -13.89 16.43
CA HIS A 62 6.02 -14.24 17.82
C HIS A 62 5.05 -15.42 18.06
N CYS A 63 4.57 -16.10 17.00
CA CYS A 63 3.63 -17.21 17.14
C CYS A 63 4.25 -18.44 17.82
N SER A 64 3.41 -19.33 18.35
CA SER A 64 3.84 -20.63 18.89
C SER A 64 4.50 -21.51 17.81
N PRO A 65 5.31 -22.52 18.19
CA PRO A 65 5.86 -23.50 17.26
C PRO A 65 4.78 -24.18 16.40
N ASP A 66 3.69 -24.67 17.02
CA ASP A 66 2.60 -25.33 16.30
C ASP A 66 1.96 -24.42 15.24
N ARG A 67 1.79 -23.13 15.55
CA ARG A 67 1.26 -22.15 14.60
C ARG A 67 2.27 -21.88 13.48
N LEU A 68 3.56 -21.83 13.80
CA LEU A 68 4.61 -21.65 12.80
C LEU A 68 4.63 -22.82 11.81
N ASP A 69 4.48 -24.06 12.30
CA ASP A 69 4.43 -25.26 11.46
C ASP A 69 3.19 -25.25 10.55
N GLU A 70 2.04 -24.82 11.06
CA GLU A 70 0.83 -24.64 10.25
C GLU A 70 1.03 -23.59 9.14
N ILE A 71 1.61 -22.43 9.48
CA ILE A 71 1.94 -21.38 8.52
C ILE A 71 2.90 -21.92 7.46
N TRP A 72 3.97 -22.58 7.90
CA TRP A 72 4.98 -23.15 7.02
C TRP A 72 4.40 -24.16 6.03
N SER A 73 3.60 -25.12 6.53
CA SER A 73 2.93 -26.12 5.71
C SER A 73 2.04 -25.50 4.63
N LYS A 74 1.24 -24.49 4.98
CA LYS A 74 0.33 -23.84 4.04
C LYS A 74 1.06 -22.99 3.00
N VAL A 75 2.11 -22.27 3.39
CA VAL A 75 2.94 -21.48 2.46
C VAL A 75 3.61 -22.39 1.45
N ARG A 76 4.22 -23.50 1.90
CA ARG A 76 4.78 -24.51 1.00
C ARG A 76 3.76 -25.08 0.04
N ARG A 77 2.61 -25.51 0.55
CA ARG A 77 1.55 -26.06 -0.30
C ARG A 77 1.06 -25.06 -1.34
N SER A 78 1.02 -23.77 -0.98
CA SER A 78 0.73 -22.70 -1.95
C SER A 78 1.83 -22.53 -2.98
N ALA A 79 3.11 -22.64 -2.58
CA ALA A 79 4.26 -22.56 -3.49
C ALA A 79 4.26 -23.75 -4.46
N ASP A 80 4.02 -24.97 -3.98
CA ASP A 80 3.91 -26.18 -4.80
C ASP A 80 2.74 -26.09 -5.79
N THR A 81 1.58 -25.60 -5.33
CA THR A 81 0.41 -25.39 -6.20
C THR A 81 0.74 -24.36 -7.28
N PHE A 82 1.40 -23.27 -6.90
CA PHE A 82 1.82 -22.24 -7.84
C PHE A 82 2.75 -22.80 -8.92
N GLU A 83 3.81 -23.50 -8.52
CA GLU A 83 4.82 -23.96 -9.44
C GLU A 83 4.35 -25.12 -10.33
N HIS A 84 3.66 -26.10 -9.76
CA HIS A 84 3.33 -27.33 -10.47
C HIS A 84 1.97 -27.28 -11.16
N GLN A 85 1.09 -26.36 -10.77
CA GLN A 85 -0.25 -26.24 -11.35
C GLN A 85 -0.44 -24.90 -12.06
N LEU A 86 -0.20 -23.78 -11.38
CA LEU A 86 -0.52 -22.48 -11.94
C LEU A 86 0.46 -22.01 -13.02
N LEU A 87 1.77 -22.05 -12.74
CA LEU A 87 2.80 -21.55 -13.66
C LEU A 87 2.80 -22.29 -15.02
N PRO A 88 2.64 -23.62 -15.09
CA PRO A 88 2.51 -24.33 -16.37
C PRO A 88 1.29 -23.88 -17.16
N LEU A 89 0.18 -23.58 -16.47
CA LEU A 89 -1.02 -23.05 -17.13
C LEU A 89 -0.81 -21.63 -17.64
N LEU A 90 0.02 -20.80 -16.99
CA LEU A 90 0.38 -19.45 -17.44
C LEU A 90 1.32 -19.46 -18.64
N ARG A 91 2.09 -20.53 -18.88
CA ARG A 91 2.96 -20.66 -20.06
C ARG A 91 2.20 -20.91 -21.36
N VAL A 92 0.95 -21.35 -21.28
CA VAL A 92 0.13 -21.64 -22.46
C VAL A 92 -0.53 -20.36 -22.97
N PRO A 93 -0.27 -19.92 -24.21
CA PRO A 93 -0.85 -18.69 -24.75
C PRO A 93 -2.37 -18.78 -24.88
N SER A 94 -3.04 -17.64 -24.82
CA SER A 94 -4.47 -17.51 -25.10
C SER A 94 -4.70 -16.98 -26.52
N ASN A 95 -5.80 -17.40 -27.15
CA ASN A 95 -6.21 -16.84 -28.45
C ASN A 95 -6.93 -15.50 -28.30
N ILE A 96 -7.17 -15.03 -27.07
CA ILE A 96 -7.84 -13.78 -26.75
C ILE A 96 -6.74 -12.75 -26.45
N PRO A 97 -6.49 -11.75 -27.32
CA PRO A 97 -5.31 -10.90 -27.22
C PRO A 97 -5.18 -10.15 -25.88
N SER A 98 -6.28 -9.62 -25.33
CA SER A 98 -6.26 -8.93 -24.03
C SER A 98 -5.89 -9.86 -22.88
N LEU A 99 -6.44 -11.07 -22.88
CA LEU A 99 -6.16 -12.10 -21.88
C LEU A 99 -4.74 -12.62 -22.02
N ASP A 100 -4.26 -12.81 -23.25
CA ASP A 100 -2.90 -13.29 -23.48
C ASP A 100 -1.88 -12.27 -22.97
N GLN A 101 -2.12 -10.98 -23.18
CA GLN A 101 -1.27 -9.92 -22.64
C GLN A 101 -1.27 -9.90 -21.10
N ALA A 102 -2.43 -10.07 -20.46
CA ALA A 102 -2.52 -10.17 -19.00
C ALA A 102 -1.81 -11.43 -18.47
N ARG A 103 -1.95 -12.55 -19.19
CA ARG A 103 -1.25 -13.81 -18.91
C ARG A 103 0.27 -13.65 -19.08
N GLU A 104 0.76 -12.94 -20.08
CA GLU A 104 2.20 -12.64 -20.25
C GLU A 104 2.76 -11.90 -19.05
N ARG A 105 2.10 -10.80 -18.64
CA ARG A 105 2.48 -10.06 -17.44
C ARG A 105 2.48 -10.94 -16.19
N ALA A 106 1.46 -11.78 -16.03
CA ALA A 106 1.40 -12.73 -14.94
C ALA A 106 2.54 -13.74 -15.01
N LEU A 107 2.84 -14.30 -16.19
CA LEU A 107 3.93 -15.25 -16.37
C LEU A 107 5.29 -14.62 -16.01
N ASP A 108 5.58 -13.41 -16.50
CA ASP A 108 6.84 -12.72 -16.21
C ASP A 108 7.01 -12.47 -14.71
N GLY A 109 5.96 -11.97 -14.04
CA GLY A 109 5.95 -11.80 -12.60
C GLY A 109 6.07 -13.14 -11.84
N GLY A 110 5.46 -14.19 -12.38
CA GLY A 110 5.49 -15.53 -11.82
C GLY A 110 6.86 -16.19 -11.90
N GLU A 111 7.55 -16.08 -13.03
CA GLU A 111 8.93 -16.58 -13.18
C GLU A 111 9.89 -15.82 -12.24
N MET A 112 9.69 -14.51 -12.05
CA MET A 112 10.44 -13.74 -11.06
C MET A 112 10.15 -14.19 -9.62
N LEU A 113 8.88 -14.40 -9.27
CA LEU A 113 8.46 -14.90 -7.95
C LEU A 113 9.02 -16.30 -7.68
N LEU A 114 9.03 -17.17 -8.71
CA LEU A 114 9.61 -18.51 -8.63
C LEU A 114 11.11 -18.44 -8.31
N ALA A 115 11.85 -17.67 -9.12
CA ALA A 115 13.30 -17.56 -9.00
C ALA A 115 13.79 -16.89 -7.71
N THR A 116 12.93 -16.13 -7.03
CA THR A 116 13.28 -15.37 -5.83
C THR A 116 12.63 -15.96 -4.58
N THR A 117 11.33 -15.77 -4.42
CA THR A 117 10.59 -16.13 -3.20
C THR A 117 10.44 -17.63 -3.04
N VAL A 118 10.01 -18.34 -4.08
CA VAL A 118 9.77 -19.79 -3.99
C VAL A 118 11.07 -20.56 -3.85
N GLU A 119 12.11 -20.20 -4.59
CA GLU A 119 13.42 -20.83 -4.44
C GLU A 119 14.03 -20.58 -3.05
N LYS A 120 13.83 -19.40 -2.46
CA LYS A 120 14.22 -19.15 -1.06
C LYS A 120 13.45 -20.06 -0.09
N LEU A 121 12.14 -20.26 -0.28
CA LEU A 121 11.36 -21.17 0.57
C LEU A 121 11.90 -22.60 0.47
N ARG A 122 12.26 -23.06 -0.73
CA ARG A 122 12.83 -24.41 -0.94
C ARG A 122 14.16 -24.68 -0.26
N SER A 123 14.92 -23.62 0.06
CA SER A 123 16.17 -23.79 0.80
C SER A 123 15.96 -24.29 2.23
N PHE A 124 14.74 -24.21 2.76
CA PHE A 124 14.39 -24.74 4.07
C PHE A 124 13.93 -26.21 3.97
N PRO A 125 14.34 -27.08 4.91
CA PRO A 125 13.84 -28.44 4.98
C PRO A 125 12.35 -28.49 5.40
N ASP A 126 11.73 -29.66 5.24
CA ASP A 126 10.36 -29.94 5.69
C ASP A 126 10.22 -29.69 7.20
N GLU A 127 11.15 -30.22 7.97
CA GLU A 127 11.27 -29.99 9.41
C GLU A 127 12.43 -29.04 9.67
N VAL A 128 12.12 -27.79 10.03
CA VAL A 128 13.14 -26.76 10.26
C VAL A 128 13.72 -26.90 11.66
N PRO A 129 15.05 -27.05 11.80
CA PRO A 129 15.67 -27.22 13.11
C PRO A 129 15.57 -25.92 13.93
N PRO A 130 15.67 -26.00 15.27
CA PRO A 130 15.46 -24.86 16.17
C PRO A 130 16.31 -23.62 15.82
N GLU A 131 17.54 -23.82 15.34
CA GLU A 131 18.45 -22.72 14.98
C GLU A 131 17.96 -21.94 13.74
N GLY A 132 17.18 -22.58 12.87
CA GLY A 132 16.65 -22.01 11.63
C GLY A 132 15.30 -21.30 11.78
N LEU A 133 14.61 -21.46 12.91
CA LEU A 133 13.23 -20.97 13.08
C LEU A 133 13.10 -19.45 12.95
N LEU A 134 14.09 -18.68 13.41
CA LEU A 134 14.06 -17.23 13.28
C LEU A 134 14.14 -16.79 11.81
N GLU A 135 15.01 -17.44 11.02
CA GLU A 135 15.17 -17.11 9.60
C GLU A 135 13.97 -17.59 8.78
N LEU A 136 13.36 -18.73 9.16
CA LEU A 136 12.09 -19.17 8.61
C LEU A 136 11.00 -18.12 8.84
N ARG A 137 10.81 -17.64 10.08
CA ARG A 137 9.78 -16.63 10.40
C ARG A 137 9.94 -15.36 9.57
N LYS A 138 11.16 -14.85 9.44
CA LYS A 138 11.46 -13.69 8.58
C LYS A 138 11.13 -13.97 7.13
N THR A 139 11.52 -15.13 6.63
CA THR A 139 11.24 -15.55 5.25
C THR A 139 9.74 -15.67 5.01
N LEU A 140 8.98 -16.22 5.95
CA LEU A 140 7.52 -16.35 5.86
C LEU A 140 6.81 -15.00 5.82
N CYS A 141 7.22 -14.03 6.64
CA CYS A 141 6.65 -12.67 6.62
C CYS A 141 6.72 -12.07 5.21
N THR A 142 7.90 -12.16 4.57
CA THR A 142 8.10 -11.64 3.21
C THR A 142 7.37 -12.48 2.17
N ALA A 143 7.48 -13.81 2.24
CA ALA A 143 6.95 -14.71 1.23
C ALA A 143 5.42 -14.70 1.17
N ILE A 144 4.74 -14.68 2.32
CA ILE A 144 3.27 -14.62 2.37
C ILE A 144 2.79 -13.36 1.66
N GLY A 145 3.37 -12.19 1.98
CA GLY A 145 2.99 -10.92 1.35
C GLY A 145 3.25 -10.91 -0.16
N GLN A 146 4.44 -11.35 -0.59
CA GLN A 146 4.81 -11.40 -2.01
C GLN A 146 3.93 -12.34 -2.82
N MET A 147 3.74 -13.58 -2.34
CA MET A 147 2.94 -14.58 -3.03
C MET A 147 1.46 -14.20 -3.04
N TYR A 148 0.90 -13.78 -1.89
CA TYR A 148 -0.51 -13.40 -1.80
C TYR A 148 -0.83 -12.19 -2.69
N GLY A 149 0.02 -11.16 -2.64
CA GLY A 149 -0.12 -9.98 -3.50
C GLY A 149 -0.04 -10.34 -4.98
N TYR A 150 0.96 -11.14 -5.38
CA TYR A 150 1.07 -11.64 -6.75
C TYR A 150 -0.20 -12.39 -7.17
N PHE A 151 -0.69 -13.35 -6.36
CA PHE A 151 -1.86 -14.14 -6.73
C PHE A 151 -3.13 -13.29 -6.85
N GLN A 152 -3.38 -12.38 -5.91
CA GLN A 152 -4.55 -11.50 -6.00
C GLN A 152 -4.49 -10.59 -7.22
N ASP A 153 -3.33 -9.96 -7.46
CA ASP A 153 -3.18 -8.98 -8.54
C ASP A 153 -3.26 -9.62 -9.92
N THR A 154 -2.54 -10.72 -10.12
CA THR A 154 -2.53 -11.41 -11.41
C THR A 154 -3.83 -12.13 -11.68
N PHE A 155 -4.47 -12.72 -10.66
CA PHE A 155 -5.80 -13.26 -10.80
C PHE A 155 -6.80 -12.17 -11.18
N GLY A 156 -6.73 -11.01 -10.52
CA GLY A 156 -7.54 -9.84 -10.85
C GLY A 156 -7.34 -9.37 -12.29
N ASP A 157 -6.10 -9.18 -12.74
CA ASP A 157 -5.78 -8.74 -14.11
C ASP A 157 -6.25 -9.76 -15.16
N ILE A 158 -6.03 -11.05 -14.91
CA ILE A 158 -6.50 -12.14 -15.79
C ILE A 158 -8.03 -12.12 -15.88
N MET A 159 -8.73 -12.02 -14.75
CA MET A 159 -10.19 -11.98 -14.73
C MET A 159 -10.75 -10.72 -15.40
N ALA A 160 -10.09 -9.57 -15.28
CA ALA A 160 -10.49 -8.32 -15.93
C ALA A 160 -10.46 -8.41 -17.46
N ASN A 161 -9.45 -9.14 -17.97
CA ASN A 161 -9.14 -9.23 -19.39
C ASN A 161 -9.72 -10.49 -20.04
N ASP A 162 -10.28 -11.41 -19.26
CA ASP A 162 -11.00 -12.56 -19.76
C ASP A 162 -12.48 -12.21 -20.04
N PRO A 163 -12.93 -12.19 -21.30
CA PRO A 163 -14.33 -11.91 -21.62
C PRO A 163 -15.31 -12.99 -21.11
N ARG A 164 -14.82 -14.15 -20.66
CA ARG A 164 -15.63 -15.23 -20.08
C ARG A 164 -15.90 -15.06 -18.59
N SER A 165 -15.02 -14.36 -17.86
CA SER A 165 -15.07 -14.24 -16.40
C SER A 165 -16.37 -13.61 -15.89
N ARG A 166 -17.03 -12.79 -16.73
CA ARG A 166 -18.36 -12.18 -16.49
C ARG A 166 -19.46 -13.21 -16.20
N TYR A 167 -19.22 -14.49 -16.48
CA TYR A 167 -20.20 -15.58 -16.40
C TYR A 167 -19.83 -16.67 -15.41
N ASP A 168 -18.71 -16.54 -14.68
CA ASP A 168 -18.20 -17.61 -13.82
C ASP A 168 -18.80 -17.52 -12.41
N ALA A 169 -19.96 -18.18 -12.25
CA ALA A 169 -20.79 -18.13 -11.04
C ALA A 169 -20.07 -18.65 -9.78
N ASP A 170 -19.12 -19.57 -9.91
CA ASP A 170 -18.46 -20.19 -8.75
C ASP A 170 -17.53 -19.22 -7.99
N TYR A 171 -17.00 -18.20 -8.66
CA TYR A 171 -16.20 -17.15 -8.03
C TYR A 171 -17.08 -16.15 -7.25
N PHE A 172 -18.18 -15.71 -7.87
CA PHE A 172 -19.09 -14.69 -7.34
C PHE A 172 -20.00 -15.18 -6.20
N LEU A 173 -20.25 -16.49 -6.12
CA LEU A 173 -21.11 -17.07 -5.09
C LEU A 173 -20.38 -17.41 -3.77
N SER A 174 -19.06 -17.21 -3.70
CA SER A 174 -18.32 -17.44 -2.46
C SER A 174 -18.60 -16.33 -1.43
N ARG A 175 -18.90 -16.69 -0.17
CA ARG A 175 -19.05 -15.72 0.94
C ARG A 175 -17.84 -14.79 1.09
N ARG A 176 -16.66 -15.25 0.67
CA ARG A 176 -15.39 -14.52 0.74
C ARG A 176 -15.32 -13.38 -0.27
N PHE A 177 -15.88 -13.56 -1.47
CA PHE A 177 -15.95 -12.49 -2.48
C PHE A 177 -16.79 -11.29 -2.01
N ARG A 178 -17.90 -11.53 -1.30
CA ARG A 178 -18.70 -10.45 -0.71
C ARG A 178 -17.92 -9.67 0.35
N GLN A 179 -17.16 -10.36 1.21
CA GLN A 179 -16.29 -9.72 2.19
C GLN A 179 -15.17 -8.92 1.49
N ASP A 180 -14.54 -9.48 0.46
CA ASP A 180 -13.47 -8.81 -0.29
C ASP A 180 -13.99 -7.53 -1.00
N ILE A 181 -15.24 -7.53 -1.49
CA ILE A 181 -15.92 -6.32 -2.00
C ILE A 181 -16.10 -5.28 -0.91
N GLU A 182 -16.66 -5.69 0.24
CA GLU A 182 -16.97 -4.78 1.34
C GLU A 182 -15.69 -4.14 1.90
N ASP A 183 -14.64 -4.94 2.07
CA ASP A 183 -13.32 -4.51 2.52
C ASP A 183 -12.67 -3.56 1.49
N ALA A 184 -12.74 -3.87 0.20
CA ALA A 184 -12.21 -3.01 -0.86
C ALA A 184 -12.97 -1.68 -0.98
N GLU A 185 -14.29 -1.68 -0.82
CA GLU A 185 -15.11 -0.47 -0.77
C GLU A 185 -14.81 0.37 0.46
N TRP A 186 -14.64 -0.27 1.61
CA TRP A 186 -14.30 0.43 2.83
C TRP A 186 -12.92 1.06 2.74
N LEU A 187 -11.92 0.30 2.29
CA LEU A 187 -10.57 0.82 2.03
C LEU A 187 -10.59 1.99 1.04
N HIS A 188 -11.28 1.84 -0.10
CA HIS A 188 -11.38 2.92 -1.08
C HIS A 188 -12.02 4.17 -0.49
N ARG A 189 -13.14 4.04 0.23
CA ARG A 189 -13.83 5.19 0.85
C ARG A 189 -12.97 5.88 1.89
N THR A 190 -12.28 5.12 2.75
CA THR A 190 -11.43 5.70 3.79
C THR A 190 -10.20 6.39 3.20
N VAL A 191 -9.55 5.79 2.18
CA VAL A 191 -8.41 6.42 1.50
C VAL A 191 -8.85 7.64 0.67
N ALA A 192 -10.04 7.63 0.06
CA ALA A 192 -10.59 8.81 -0.61
C ALA A 192 -10.87 9.95 0.38
N ALA A 193 -11.36 9.64 1.58
CA ALA A 193 -11.55 10.64 2.63
C ALA A 193 -10.21 11.20 3.15
N LEU A 194 -9.17 10.37 3.24
CA LEU A 194 -7.81 10.81 3.55
C LEU A 194 -7.27 11.73 2.44
N ASP A 195 -7.42 11.36 1.17
CA ASP A 195 -6.99 12.15 0.02
C ASP A 195 -7.66 13.53 -0.01
N ALA A 196 -8.98 13.58 0.18
CA ALA A 196 -9.73 14.83 0.26
C ALA A 196 -9.26 15.70 1.42
N TYR A 197 -9.00 15.10 2.59
CA TYR A 197 -8.48 15.81 3.75
C TYR A 197 -7.08 16.38 3.50
N LEU A 198 -6.18 15.58 2.89
CA LEU A 198 -4.86 16.06 2.49
C LEU A 198 -4.98 17.29 1.58
N HIS A 199 -5.80 17.25 0.54
CA HIS A 199 -6.02 18.40 -0.34
C HIS A 199 -6.41 19.69 0.40
N THR A 200 -7.15 19.59 1.52
CA THR A 200 -7.47 20.76 2.37
C THR A 200 -6.27 21.26 3.18
N LEU A 201 -5.35 20.37 3.58
CA LEU A 201 -4.15 20.70 4.33
C LEU A 201 -3.02 21.30 3.46
N GLU A 202 -2.96 20.98 2.17
CA GLU A 202 -1.86 21.41 1.28
C GLU A 202 -1.57 22.93 1.29
N PRO A 203 -2.56 23.84 1.15
CA PRO A 203 -2.29 25.27 1.23
C PRO A 203 -1.79 25.71 2.62
N VAL A 204 -2.25 25.04 3.68
CA VAL A 204 -1.85 25.32 5.07
C VAL A 204 -0.41 24.85 5.30
N ARG A 205 -0.04 23.66 4.80
CA ARG A 205 1.33 23.14 4.79
C ARG A 205 2.28 24.12 4.11
N GLN A 206 1.94 24.57 2.91
CA GLN A 206 2.78 25.48 2.13
C GLN A 206 3.07 26.77 2.93
N ARG A 207 2.04 27.35 3.55
CA ARG A 207 2.18 28.57 4.36
C ARG A 207 2.97 28.36 5.65
N HIS A 208 2.65 27.31 6.41
CA HIS A 208 3.14 27.15 7.78
C HIS A 208 4.44 26.36 7.90
N LEU A 209 4.83 25.59 6.89
CA LEU A 209 6.11 24.89 6.83
C LEU A 209 7.03 25.49 5.78
N ALA A 210 6.64 25.46 4.50
CA ALA A 210 7.56 25.82 3.42
C ALA A 210 7.91 27.32 3.43
N GLU A 211 6.91 28.20 3.43
CA GLU A 211 7.14 29.65 3.51
C GLU A 211 7.77 30.05 4.85
N ARG A 212 7.29 29.48 5.96
CA ARG A 212 7.84 29.77 7.29
C ARG A 212 9.32 29.37 7.40
N SER A 213 9.71 28.20 6.90
CA SER A 213 11.11 27.75 6.85
C SER A 213 11.99 28.73 6.07
N GLN A 214 11.50 29.24 4.94
CA GLN A 214 12.22 30.26 4.15
C GLN A 214 12.37 31.57 4.92
N LEU A 215 11.32 32.04 5.60
CA LEU A 215 11.37 33.24 6.43
C LEU A 215 12.38 33.10 7.56
N LEU A 216 12.35 31.97 8.29
CA LEU A 216 13.30 31.70 9.38
C LEU A 216 14.76 31.73 8.90
N ARG A 217 15.03 31.17 7.71
CA ARG A 217 16.37 31.22 7.10
C ARG A 217 16.81 32.60 6.69
N ARG A 218 15.89 33.37 6.09
CA ARG A 218 16.18 34.70 5.55
C ARG A 218 16.41 35.70 6.67
N ASP A 219 15.51 35.72 7.64
CA ASP A 219 15.47 36.75 8.67
C ASP A 219 16.39 36.39 9.85
N GLY A 220 16.64 35.09 10.08
CA GLY A 220 17.48 34.62 11.18
C GLY A 220 16.91 34.92 12.57
N VAL A 221 15.65 35.36 12.64
CA VAL A 221 14.96 35.71 13.88
C VAL A 221 13.92 34.64 14.19
N MET A 222 13.73 34.37 15.49
CA MET A 222 12.69 33.46 15.95
C MET A 222 11.34 34.19 15.96
N PRO A 223 10.24 33.57 15.49
CA PRO A 223 8.96 34.24 15.39
C PRO A 223 8.40 34.51 16.78
N GLU A 224 7.70 35.64 16.90
CA GLU A 224 6.96 35.96 18.11
C GLU A 224 5.78 34.99 18.32
N ALA A 225 5.22 34.99 19.53
CA ALA A 225 4.18 34.02 19.90
C ALA A 225 2.95 34.12 18.98
N ASP A 226 2.50 35.34 18.71
CA ASP A 226 1.38 35.65 17.82
C ASP A 226 1.63 35.21 16.37
N GLU A 227 2.85 35.38 15.87
CA GLU A 227 3.26 34.91 14.54
C GLU A 227 3.33 33.38 14.44
N TRP A 228 3.62 32.70 15.55
CA TRP A 228 3.73 31.25 15.62
C TRP A 228 2.40 30.54 15.85
N VAL A 229 1.38 31.20 16.42
CA VAL A 229 0.07 30.59 16.73
C VAL A 229 -0.49 29.78 15.56
N GLY A 230 -0.46 30.32 14.34
CA GLY A 230 -0.96 29.60 13.17
C GLY A 230 -0.17 28.33 12.84
N THR A 231 1.16 28.36 13.00
CA THR A 231 2.00 27.17 12.81
C THR A 231 1.76 26.17 13.94
N ALA A 232 1.64 26.60 15.19
CA ALA A 232 1.31 25.72 16.31
C ALA A 232 -0.03 24.99 16.10
N HIS A 233 -1.08 25.72 15.70
CA HIS A 233 -2.38 25.13 15.38
C HIS A 233 -2.29 24.09 14.26
N PHE A 234 -1.54 24.39 13.21
CA PHE A 234 -1.33 23.43 12.12
C PHE A 234 -0.63 22.16 12.62
N LEU A 235 0.40 22.26 13.47
CA LEU A 235 1.06 21.10 14.06
C LEU A 235 0.11 20.29 14.95
N ASP A 236 -0.75 20.95 15.72
CA ASP A 236 -1.78 20.28 16.53
C ASP A 236 -2.82 19.57 15.66
N GLU A 237 -3.19 20.14 14.52
CA GLU A 237 -4.08 19.51 13.54
C GLU A 237 -3.46 18.25 12.92
N LEU A 238 -2.15 18.27 12.61
CA LEU A 238 -1.42 17.07 12.16
C LEU A 238 -1.38 15.97 13.24
N LEU A 239 -1.24 16.34 14.51
CA LEU A 239 -1.20 15.41 15.63
C LEU A 239 -2.58 14.84 15.97
N SER A 240 -3.60 15.69 16.02
CA SER A 240 -4.94 15.33 16.52
C SER A 240 -5.89 14.81 15.44
N VAL A 241 -5.64 15.12 14.16
CA VAL A 241 -6.53 14.73 13.05
C VAL A 241 -5.81 13.86 12.02
N LEU A 242 -4.68 14.29 11.47
CA LEU A 242 -4.00 13.53 10.40
C LEU A 242 -3.47 12.18 10.93
N THR A 243 -2.77 12.21 12.07
CA THR A 243 -2.15 11.00 12.64
C THR A 243 -3.20 9.90 12.95
N PRO A 244 -4.34 10.20 13.60
CA PRO A 244 -5.41 9.22 13.78
C PRO A 244 -5.97 8.68 12.46
N LYS A 245 -6.16 9.52 11.43
CA LYS A 245 -6.63 9.07 10.10
C LYS A 245 -5.64 8.10 9.44
N LEU A 246 -4.34 8.36 9.56
CA LEU A 246 -3.31 7.43 9.07
C LEU A 246 -3.36 6.09 9.81
N LYS A 247 -3.52 6.12 11.14
CA LYS A 247 -3.65 4.91 11.96
C LYS A 247 -4.94 4.13 11.66
N GLU A 248 -6.04 4.82 11.41
CA GLU A 248 -7.29 4.20 10.97
C GLU A 248 -7.09 3.44 9.66
N VAL A 249 -6.46 4.08 8.67
CA VAL A 249 -6.14 3.45 7.38
C VAL A 249 -5.20 2.25 7.54
N LEU A 250 -4.17 2.35 8.39
CA LEU A 250 -3.24 1.25 8.69
C LEU A 250 -3.92 0.03 9.32
N ALA A 251 -5.05 0.21 10.01
CA ALA A 251 -5.80 -0.87 10.62
C ALA A 251 -6.75 -1.59 9.65
N LEU A 252 -6.90 -1.09 8.41
CA LEU A 252 -7.80 -1.67 7.42
C LEU A 252 -7.23 -2.93 6.77
N HIS A 253 -8.12 -3.86 6.48
CA HIS A 253 -7.81 -5.02 5.64
C HIS A 253 -7.63 -4.58 4.19
N GLY A 254 -6.71 -5.21 3.46
CA GLY A 254 -6.45 -4.92 2.04
C GLY A 254 -5.35 -3.88 1.77
N VAL A 255 -4.77 -3.27 2.81
CA VAL A 255 -3.50 -2.53 2.72
C VAL A 255 -2.37 -3.53 2.46
N ARG A 256 -1.62 -3.35 1.37
CA ARG A 256 -0.50 -4.25 1.03
C ARG A 256 0.69 -3.99 1.92
N PHE A 257 1.60 -4.95 2.01
CA PHE A 257 2.79 -4.82 2.85
C PHE A 257 3.65 -3.59 2.52
N GLN A 258 3.92 -3.31 1.24
CA GLN A 258 4.71 -2.13 0.87
C GLN A 258 3.96 -0.82 1.18
N GLU A 259 2.64 -0.81 1.02
CA GLU A 259 1.78 0.34 1.33
C GLU A 259 1.76 0.59 2.85
N LEU A 260 1.68 -0.49 3.63
CA LEU A 260 1.73 -0.48 5.10
C LEU A 260 3.06 0.09 5.60
N GLU A 261 4.21 -0.37 5.08
CA GLU A 261 5.53 0.13 5.50
C GLU A 261 5.70 1.63 5.23
N ILE A 262 5.17 2.12 4.11
CA ILE A 262 5.21 3.54 3.75
C ILE A 262 4.32 4.35 4.69
N LEU A 263 3.09 3.92 4.91
CA LEU A 263 2.11 4.61 5.75
C LEU A 263 2.49 4.57 7.23
N ASP A 264 3.03 3.45 7.73
CA ASP A 264 3.46 3.29 9.12
C ASP A 264 4.62 4.23 9.44
N ARG A 265 5.55 4.38 8.48
CA ARG A 265 6.61 5.38 8.57
C ARG A 265 6.04 6.79 8.68
N TYR A 266 5.09 7.18 7.83
CA TYR A 266 4.50 8.52 7.91
C TYR A 266 3.68 8.72 9.19
N ALA A 267 2.93 7.71 9.63
CA ALA A 267 2.16 7.74 10.87
C ALA A 267 3.04 7.84 12.13
N SER A 268 4.33 7.51 12.01
CA SER A 268 5.33 7.62 13.09
C SER A 268 6.17 8.89 12.99
N ASP A 269 6.68 9.21 11.80
CA ASP A 269 7.60 10.33 11.56
C ASP A 269 6.91 11.69 11.71
N ILE A 270 5.72 11.86 11.13
CA ILE A 270 4.98 13.13 11.17
C ILE A 270 4.74 13.59 12.62
N PRO A 271 4.12 12.79 13.51
CA PRO A 271 3.87 13.24 14.88
C PRO A 271 5.18 13.46 15.66
N ALA A 272 6.21 12.65 15.44
CA ALA A 272 7.51 12.84 16.07
C ALA A 272 8.14 14.20 15.70
N TYR A 273 8.14 14.57 14.40
CA TYR A 273 8.66 15.86 13.97
C TYR A 273 7.80 17.03 14.45
N CYS A 274 6.47 16.90 14.50
CA CYS A 274 5.58 17.94 15.05
C CYS A 274 5.93 18.26 16.50
N GLN A 275 6.07 17.23 17.34
CA GLN A 275 6.41 17.38 18.76
C GLN A 275 7.79 18.01 18.96
N VAL A 276 8.80 17.56 18.19
CA VAL A 276 10.15 18.11 18.27
C VAL A 276 10.17 19.58 17.82
N LEU A 277 9.41 19.94 16.79
CA LEU A 277 9.32 21.31 16.30
C LEU A 277 8.64 22.23 17.33
N GLN A 278 7.52 21.81 17.93
CA GLN A 278 6.85 22.54 19.00
C GLN A 278 7.78 22.74 20.21
N ALA A 279 8.38 21.66 20.72
CA ALA A 279 9.26 21.73 21.88
C ALA A 279 10.50 22.62 21.62
N THR A 280 11.04 22.60 20.40
CA THR A 280 12.17 23.46 20.02
C THR A 280 11.78 24.93 20.05
N TYR A 281 10.57 25.27 19.57
CA TYR A 281 10.07 26.64 19.59
C TYR A 281 9.88 27.13 21.02
N GLU A 282 9.20 26.34 21.86
CA GLU A 282 8.94 26.69 23.26
C GLU A 282 10.25 26.89 24.04
N THR A 283 11.21 25.98 23.87
CA THR A 283 12.53 26.08 24.49
C THR A 283 13.28 27.33 24.02
N GLY A 284 13.22 27.63 22.72
CA GLY A 284 13.83 28.83 22.16
C GLY A 284 13.24 30.11 22.75
N ARG A 285 11.91 30.19 22.80
CA ARG A 285 11.18 31.32 23.39
C ARG A 285 11.54 31.54 24.85
N GLU A 286 11.45 30.51 25.68
CA GLU A 286 11.80 30.60 27.10
C GLU A 286 13.27 31.02 27.31
N THR A 287 14.17 30.52 26.47
CA THR A 287 15.60 30.87 26.55
C THR A 287 15.81 32.34 26.21
N LEU A 288 15.18 32.84 25.14
CA LEU A 288 15.28 34.25 24.76
C LEU A 288 14.66 35.18 25.80
N GLU A 289 13.51 34.80 26.39
CA GLU A 289 12.87 35.55 27.48
C GLU A 289 13.77 35.63 28.73
N ARG A 290 14.43 34.52 29.10
CA ARG A 290 15.38 34.51 30.22
C ARG A 290 16.62 35.36 29.94
N LEU A 291 17.12 35.35 28.70
CA LEU A 291 18.25 36.21 28.29
C LEU A 291 17.87 37.69 28.31
N ALA A 292 16.64 38.03 27.91
CA ALA A 292 16.10 39.39 27.97
C ALA A 292 15.85 39.86 29.42
N GLY A 293 15.38 38.95 30.30
CA GLY A 293 15.15 39.22 31.73
C GLY A 293 16.40 39.12 32.63
N GLY A 294 17.57 38.80 32.07
CA GLY A 294 18.82 38.58 32.81
C GLY A 294 19.33 39.82 33.57
N SER A 295 19.92 39.57 34.75
CA SER A 295 20.33 40.55 35.79
C SER A 295 21.05 41.81 35.27
N ALA A 296 20.80 42.94 35.95
CA ALA A 296 21.37 44.26 35.66
C ALA A 296 22.92 44.34 35.69
N ALA A 297 23.59 43.29 36.17
CA ALA A 297 25.05 43.22 36.26
C ALA A 297 25.76 42.94 34.91
N THR A 298 25.04 42.51 33.87
CA THR A 298 25.64 42.22 32.55
C THR A 298 25.53 43.44 31.61
N PRO A 299 26.61 43.83 30.90
CA PRO A 299 26.55 44.92 29.92
C PRO A 299 25.42 44.70 28.90
N VAL A 300 24.69 45.76 28.56
CA VAL A 300 23.53 45.68 27.64
C VAL A 300 23.96 45.12 26.28
N GLU A 301 25.10 45.55 25.74
CA GLU A 301 25.64 45.06 24.46
C GLU A 301 25.91 43.55 24.45
N SER A 302 26.44 43.00 25.55
CA SER A 302 26.70 41.55 25.66
C SER A 302 25.40 40.73 25.74
N ARG A 303 24.34 41.29 26.36
CA ARG A 303 23.01 40.65 26.42
C ARG A 303 22.31 40.65 25.06
N THR A 304 22.35 41.79 24.35
CA THR A 304 21.76 41.91 23.01
C THR A 304 22.45 40.98 22.02
N THR A 305 23.78 40.90 22.06
CA THR A 305 24.56 40.00 21.18
C THR A 305 24.24 38.53 21.46
N ALA A 306 24.21 38.12 22.73
CA ALA A 306 23.89 36.73 23.10
C ALA A 306 22.46 36.34 22.71
N SER A 307 21.49 37.24 22.90
CA SER A 307 20.09 37.02 22.48
C SER A 307 19.97 36.88 20.97
N SER A 308 20.63 37.75 20.19
CA SER A 308 20.64 37.67 18.72
C SER A 308 21.24 36.36 18.22
N THR A 309 22.42 35.97 18.71
CA THR A 309 23.07 34.71 18.30
C THR A 309 22.22 33.49 18.69
N CYS A 310 21.60 33.52 19.87
CA CYS A 310 20.71 32.44 20.32
C CYS A 310 19.47 32.34 19.41
N GLY A 311 18.85 33.48 19.08
CA GLY A 311 17.70 33.57 18.17
C GLY A 311 18.02 32.99 16.79
N GLU A 312 19.19 33.30 16.23
CA GLU A 312 19.64 32.75 14.95
C GLU A 312 19.84 31.23 14.98
N VAL A 313 20.33 30.68 16.09
CA VAL A 313 20.52 29.23 16.24
C VAL A 313 19.16 28.52 16.29
N PHE A 314 18.24 29.02 17.11
CA PHE A 314 16.88 28.46 17.18
C PHE A 314 16.13 28.62 15.86
N SER A 315 16.21 29.79 15.22
CA SER A 315 15.57 30.04 13.93
C SER A 315 16.07 29.07 12.85
N ARG A 316 17.39 28.86 12.73
CA ARG A 316 17.96 27.85 11.82
C ARG A 316 17.51 26.44 12.15
N ARG A 317 17.42 26.08 13.44
CA ARG A 317 16.97 24.75 13.86
C ARG A 317 15.49 24.53 13.54
N LEU A 318 14.64 25.53 13.78
CA LEU A 318 13.22 25.50 13.43
C LEU A 318 13.03 25.36 11.93
N ALA A 319 13.78 26.10 11.11
CA ALA A 319 13.72 25.97 9.65
C ALA A 319 14.10 24.56 9.18
N HIS A 320 15.17 23.99 9.76
CA HIS A 320 15.56 22.62 9.44
C HIS A 320 14.49 21.59 9.82
N LEU A 321 13.89 21.72 11.01
CA LEU A 321 12.82 20.81 11.45
C LEU A 321 11.54 20.97 10.63
N ALA A 322 11.19 22.20 10.24
CA ALA A 322 10.06 22.47 9.35
C ALA A 322 10.26 21.78 7.99
N ASP A 323 11.45 21.85 7.39
CA ASP A 323 11.76 21.12 6.14
C ASP A 323 11.72 19.59 6.33
N ARG A 324 12.20 19.09 7.48
CA ARG A 324 12.18 17.66 7.80
C ARG A 324 10.77 17.12 7.98
N LEU A 325 9.84 17.95 8.48
CA LEU A 325 8.41 17.63 8.55
C LEU A 325 7.72 17.81 7.19
N ASP A 326 8.14 18.80 6.39
CA ASP A 326 7.55 19.09 5.09
C ASP A 326 7.73 17.95 4.10
N GLN A 327 8.91 17.31 4.11
CA GLN A 327 9.23 16.20 3.21
C GLN A 327 8.27 15.00 3.32
N PRO A 328 8.06 14.36 4.49
CA PRO A 328 7.15 13.23 4.61
C PRO A 328 5.70 13.62 4.29
N LEU A 329 5.29 14.87 4.57
CA LEU A 329 3.99 15.35 4.14
C LEU A 329 3.92 15.37 2.61
N ARG A 330 4.86 16.00 1.91
CA ARG A 330 4.88 16.05 0.44
C ARG A 330 4.90 14.66 -0.21
N ASP A 331 5.64 13.73 0.37
CA ASP A 331 5.67 12.35 -0.12
C ASP A 331 4.31 11.66 0.09
N LEU A 332 3.66 11.87 1.24
CA LEU A 332 2.30 11.41 1.50
C LEU A 332 1.28 12.01 0.51
N PHE A 333 1.38 13.31 0.23
CA PHE A 333 0.58 14.03 -0.77
C PHE A 333 0.72 13.45 -2.18
N ALA A 334 1.92 13.01 -2.56
CA ALA A 334 2.16 12.37 -3.86
C ALA A 334 1.70 10.91 -3.87
N PHE A 335 1.88 10.19 -2.76
CA PHE A 335 1.58 8.77 -2.65
C PHE A 335 0.08 8.47 -2.62
N VAL A 336 -0.70 9.16 -1.79
CA VAL A 336 -2.10 8.83 -1.52
C VAL A 336 -2.98 8.84 -2.79
N PRO A 337 -2.90 9.83 -3.71
CA PRO A 337 -3.69 9.81 -4.94
C PRO A 337 -3.36 8.62 -5.85
N LEU A 338 -2.07 8.28 -5.98
CA LEU A 338 -1.61 7.14 -6.78
C LEU A 338 -2.10 5.83 -6.18
N TRP A 339 -2.02 5.73 -4.85
CA TRP A 339 -2.51 4.57 -4.12
C TRP A 339 -4.03 4.42 -4.23
N LEU A 340 -4.79 5.52 -4.11
CA LEU A 340 -6.24 5.55 -4.30
C LEU A 340 -6.63 5.07 -5.70
N ALA A 341 -5.93 5.51 -6.75
CA ALA A 341 -6.15 5.00 -8.10
C ALA A 341 -5.86 3.50 -8.21
N GLY A 342 -4.80 3.01 -7.56
CA GLY A 342 -4.49 1.58 -7.47
C GLY A 342 -5.58 0.77 -6.75
N ILE A 343 -6.13 1.29 -5.64
CA ILE A 343 -7.28 0.70 -4.95
C ILE A 343 -8.52 0.74 -5.85
N GLY A 344 -8.78 1.85 -6.54
CA GLY A 344 -9.89 1.99 -7.47
C GLY A 344 -9.86 0.97 -8.59
N ASN A 345 -8.67 0.69 -9.14
CA ASN A 345 -8.48 -0.37 -10.13
C ASN A 345 -8.80 -1.74 -9.53
N ARG A 346 -8.28 -2.07 -8.33
CA ARG A 346 -8.60 -3.32 -7.62
C ARG A 346 -10.12 -3.45 -7.38
N ARG A 347 -10.76 -2.36 -6.96
CA ARG A 347 -12.20 -2.29 -6.67
C ARG A 347 -13.04 -2.52 -7.93
N ALA A 348 -12.70 -1.88 -9.04
CA ALA A 348 -13.42 -2.02 -10.31
C ALA A 348 -13.43 -3.47 -10.84
N LEU A 349 -12.42 -4.29 -10.48
CA LEU A 349 -12.39 -5.72 -10.79
C LEU A 349 -13.50 -6.50 -10.07
N LEU A 350 -13.89 -6.05 -8.88
CA LEU A 350 -14.93 -6.69 -8.08
C LEU A 350 -16.34 -6.23 -8.50
N PHE A 351 -16.51 -5.00 -8.98
CA PHE A 351 -17.83 -4.43 -9.34
C PHE A 351 -18.27 -4.63 -10.78
N ARG A 352 -17.36 -4.81 -11.75
CA ARG A 352 -17.75 -5.20 -13.12
C ARG A 352 -18.51 -6.53 -13.20
N ALA A 353 -18.53 -7.29 -12.11
CA ALA A 353 -19.32 -8.49 -11.93
C ALA A 353 -20.79 -8.26 -11.52
N HIS A 354 -21.12 -7.06 -11.00
CA HIS A 354 -22.37 -6.81 -10.29
C HIS A 354 -23.31 -5.83 -11.02
N ASP A 355 -22.78 -4.96 -11.90
CA ASP A 355 -23.55 -3.85 -12.52
C ASP A 355 -24.10 -4.12 -13.94
N GLU A 356 -23.86 -5.30 -14.53
CA GLU A 356 -24.46 -5.72 -15.82
C GLU A 356 -25.37 -6.97 -15.67
N GLY A 357 -25.93 -7.17 -14.48
CA GLY A 357 -26.93 -8.21 -14.16
C GLY A 357 -28.37 -7.74 -14.39
#